data_AF-A0A519W1K3-F1
#
_entry.id   AF-A0A519W1K3-F1
#
_cell.length_a   1.000
_cell.length_b   1.000
_cell.length_c   1.000
_cell.angle_alpha   90.00
_cell.angle_beta   90.00
_cell.angle_gamma   90.00
#
_symmetry.space_group_name_H-M   'P 1'
#
loop_
_entity.id
_entity.type
_entity.pdbx_description
1 polymer ?
#
loop_
_entity_poly.entity_id
_entity_poly.type
_entity_poly.pdbx_seq_one_letter_code
_entity_poly.pdbx_strand_id
1 'polypeptide(L)'
;MCNTDSDCIGDNFICGKMIANPNWGITNFDSVASSFLMVFQVTSLEGWSDTMYYLDRTFSPFVAVYFIGLIIIGTFFLLNLFIIWQVNRNGFRACIAISGIINHIICIQF
;
A
#
# COMPACT_ATOMS: atom_id res chain seq x y z
N MET A 1 15.94 -6.00 -3.63
CA MET A 1 15.84 -4.53 -3.52
C MET A 1 16.82 -4.13 -2.43
N CYS A 2 17.54 -3.04 -2.62
CA CYS A 2 18.61 -2.59 -1.73
C CYS A 2 18.45 -1.08 -1.51
N ASN A 3 18.89 -0.60 -0.35
CA ASN A 3 19.00 0.83 -0.04
C ASN A 3 20.46 1.27 -0.15
N THR A 4 21.37 0.41 0.31
CA THR A 4 22.82 0.64 0.32
C THR A 4 23.59 -0.52 -0.30
N ASP A 5 24.85 -0.28 -0.70
CA ASP A 5 25.72 -1.32 -1.24
C ASP A 5 25.99 -2.45 -0.23
N SER A 6 25.89 -2.17 1.09
CA SER A 6 26.01 -3.17 2.16
C SER A 6 24.81 -4.12 2.29
N ASP A 7 23.68 -3.84 1.63
CA ASP A 7 22.52 -4.74 1.61
C ASP A 7 22.67 -5.90 0.61
N CYS A 8 23.70 -5.85 -0.24
CA CYS A 8 23.95 -6.86 -1.26
C CYS A 8 24.77 -8.03 -0.70
N ILE A 9 24.39 -9.27 -1.07
CA ILE A 9 25.15 -10.47 -0.67
C ILE A 9 26.39 -10.59 -1.58
N GLY A 10 27.54 -10.18 -1.07
CA GLY A 10 28.86 -10.35 -1.70
C GLY A 10 29.58 -9.02 -1.96
N ASP A 11 30.92 -9.05 -1.88
CA ASP A 11 31.78 -7.84 -1.89
C ASP A 11 31.87 -7.12 -3.26
N ASN A 12 31.20 -7.63 -4.31
CA ASN A 12 31.29 -7.13 -5.69
C ASN A 12 29.93 -6.68 -6.29
N PHE A 13 28.90 -6.52 -5.47
CA PHE A 13 27.60 -6.06 -5.93
C PHE A 13 27.34 -4.63 -5.46
N ILE A 14 26.98 -3.76 -6.39
CA ILE A 14 26.56 -2.39 -6.10
C ILE A 14 25.03 -2.28 -6.17
N CYS A 15 24.47 -1.48 -5.29
CA CYS A 15 23.07 -1.14 -5.32
C CYS A 15 22.82 -0.06 -6.39
N GLY A 16 21.97 -0.36 -7.36
CA GLY A 16 21.67 0.55 -8.46
C GLY A 16 20.19 0.52 -8.85
N LYS A 17 19.70 1.65 -9.38
CA LYS A 17 18.36 1.71 -9.98
C LYS A 17 18.34 0.89 -11.26
N MET A 18 17.50 -0.15 -11.29
CA MET A 18 17.30 -0.96 -12.48
C MET A 18 16.28 -0.31 -13.44
N ILE A 19 16.44 -0.55 -14.75
CA ILE A 19 15.52 -0.06 -15.79
C ILE A 19 14.25 -0.91 -15.95
N ALA A 20 14.25 -2.12 -15.40
CA ALA A 20 13.12 -3.04 -15.45
C ALA A 20 12.33 -2.97 -14.14
N ASN A 21 11.05 -2.61 -14.27
CA ASN A 21 10.14 -2.48 -13.14
C ASN A 21 9.49 -3.84 -12.79
N PRO A 22 9.33 -4.17 -11.49
CA PRO A 22 8.68 -5.40 -11.06
C PRO A 22 7.20 -5.47 -11.48
N ASN A 23 6.61 -6.68 -11.44
CA ASN A 23 5.23 -6.95 -11.86
C ASN A 23 4.89 -6.43 -13.28
N TRP A 24 5.66 -6.83 -14.29
CA TRP A 24 5.49 -6.39 -15.69
C TRP A 24 5.47 -4.86 -15.88
N GLY A 25 6.09 -4.11 -14.97
CA GLY A 25 6.10 -2.66 -15.00
C GLY A 25 4.80 -2.00 -14.56
N ILE A 26 3.98 -2.70 -13.77
CA ILE A 26 2.76 -2.16 -13.16
C ILE A 26 3.08 -1.51 -11.80
N THR A 27 3.96 -2.12 -11.02
CA THR A 27 4.32 -1.61 -9.68
C THR A 27 5.49 -0.63 -9.76
N ASN A 28 5.21 0.59 -10.21
CA ASN A 28 6.22 1.65 -10.33
C ASN A 28 5.63 3.05 -10.14
N PHE A 29 6.47 3.96 -9.65
CA PHE A 29 6.14 5.36 -9.39
C PHE A 29 6.76 6.32 -10.41
N ASP A 30 7.21 5.83 -11.58
CA ASP A 30 7.88 6.67 -12.59
C ASP A 30 6.89 7.48 -13.45
N SER A 31 5.59 7.14 -13.44
CA SER A 31 4.56 7.82 -14.24
C SER A 31 3.31 8.11 -13.40
N VAL A 32 2.62 9.20 -13.70
CA VAL A 32 1.41 9.60 -12.96
C VAL A 32 0.34 8.52 -13.03
N ALA A 33 0.12 7.90 -14.20
CA ALA A 33 -0.87 6.84 -14.37
C ALA A 33 -0.57 5.58 -13.55
N SER A 34 0.69 5.10 -13.56
CA SER A 34 1.09 3.92 -12.79
C SER A 34 1.06 4.19 -11.28
N SER A 35 1.44 5.40 -10.85
CA SER A 35 1.34 5.81 -9.45
C SER A 35 -0.11 5.83 -8.94
N PHE A 36 -1.06 6.27 -9.76
CA PHE A 36 -2.48 6.26 -9.39
C PHE A 36 -3.04 4.84 -9.26
N LEU A 37 -2.68 3.94 -10.18
CA LEU A 37 -3.04 2.53 -10.08
C LEU A 37 -2.50 1.89 -8.80
N MET A 38 -1.27 2.21 -8.43
CA MET A 38 -0.66 1.73 -7.20
C MET A 38 -1.37 2.26 -5.94
N VAL A 39 -1.76 3.53 -5.94
CA VAL A 39 -2.57 4.10 -4.84
C VAL A 39 -3.91 3.39 -4.73
N PHE A 40 -4.57 3.10 -5.85
CA PHE A 40 -5.83 2.36 -5.87
C PHE A 40 -5.67 0.94 -5.29
N GLN A 41 -4.63 0.22 -5.71
CA GLN A 41 -4.31 -1.13 -5.21
C GLN A 41 -3.98 -1.14 -3.71
N VAL A 42 -3.30 -0.13 -3.18
CA VAL A 42 -3.05 -0.03 -1.73
C VAL A 42 -4.31 0.27 -0.95
N THR A 43 -5.19 1.10 -1.51
CA THR A 43 -6.45 1.49 -0.87
C THR A 43 -7.47 0.33 -0.84
N SER A 44 -7.37 -0.63 -1.77
CA SER A 44 -8.18 -1.86 -1.74
C SER A 44 -7.71 -2.88 -0.71
N LEU A 45 -6.62 -2.61 0.02
CA LEU A 45 -6.02 -3.49 1.02
C LEU A 45 -5.58 -4.86 0.46
N GLU A 46 -5.30 -4.95 -0.83
CA GLU A 46 -4.80 -6.17 -1.47
C GLU A 46 -3.31 -6.03 -1.81
N GLY A 47 -2.45 -6.87 -1.19
CA GLY A 47 -1.01 -6.85 -1.46
C GLY A 47 -0.29 -5.55 -1.06
N TRP A 48 -0.93 -4.71 -0.24
CA TRP A 48 -0.38 -3.43 0.21
C TRP A 48 0.81 -3.59 1.15
N SER A 49 0.79 -4.62 2.02
CA SER A 49 1.86 -4.93 2.96
C SER A 49 3.14 -5.35 2.23
N ASP A 50 3.01 -6.20 1.22
CA ASP A 50 4.14 -6.65 0.41
C ASP A 50 4.78 -5.48 -0.34
N THR A 51 3.95 -4.61 -0.92
CA THR A 51 4.42 -3.39 -1.59
C THR A 51 5.11 -2.42 -0.62
N MET A 52 4.58 -2.28 0.59
CA MET A 52 5.22 -1.49 1.64
C MET A 52 6.61 -2.06 2.00
N TYR A 53 6.72 -3.39 2.18
CA TYR A 53 8.00 -4.03 2.51
C TYR A 53 9.05 -3.84 1.40
N TYR A 54 8.62 -3.85 0.15
CA TYR A 54 9.50 -3.57 -0.99
C TYR A 54 10.04 -2.13 -0.97
N LEU A 55 9.20 -1.15 -0.63
CA LEU A 55 9.62 0.25 -0.59
C LEU A 55 10.44 0.59 0.66
N ASP A 56 10.13 -0.04 1.80
CA ASP A 56 10.92 0.06 3.03
C ASP A 56 12.39 -0.34 2.79
N ARG A 57 12.59 -1.48 2.11
CA ARG A 57 13.92 -1.98 1.71
C ARG A 57 14.67 -1.10 0.70
N THR A 58 13.98 -0.17 0.02
CA THR A 58 14.56 0.62 -1.07
C THR A 58 14.81 2.07 -0.66
N PHE A 59 13.91 2.68 0.11
CA PHE A 59 13.98 4.09 0.49
C PHE A 59 14.30 4.28 1.96
N SER A 60 13.36 3.92 2.85
CA SER A 60 13.46 4.23 4.28
C SER A 60 12.32 3.58 5.07
N PRO A 61 12.52 3.26 6.36
CA PRO A 61 11.46 2.83 7.27
C PRO A 61 10.33 3.83 7.47
N PHE A 62 10.55 5.12 7.18
CA PHE A 62 9.48 6.13 7.26
C PHE A 62 8.39 5.96 6.18
N VAL A 63 8.63 5.12 5.16
CA VAL A 63 7.63 4.81 4.13
C VAL A 63 6.41 4.11 4.72
N ALA A 64 6.58 3.30 5.77
CA ALA A 64 5.46 2.63 6.44
C ALA A 64 4.40 3.62 6.94
N VAL A 65 4.84 4.76 7.52
CA VAL A 65 3.95 5.79 8.05
C VAL A 65 3.13 6.45 6.93
N TYR A 66 3.74 6.69 5.76
CA TYR A 66 3.05 7.21 4.58
C TYR A 66 1.94 6.26 4.11
N PHE A 67 2.24 4.96 4.01
CA PHE A 67 1.27 3.96 3.56
C PHE A 67 0.08 3.83 4.53
N ILE A 68 0.34 3.82 5.84
CA ILE A 68 -0.72 3.74 6.86
C ILE A 68 -1.60 4.99 6.83
N GLY A 69 -1.01 6.19 6.72
CA GLY A 69 -1.78 7.43 6.59
C GLY A 69 -2.66 7.46 5.34
N LEU A 70 -2.13 6.99 4.20
CA LEU A 70 -2.85 6.89 2.94
C LEU A 70 -4.04 5.94 3.03
N ILE A 71 -3.85 4.76 3.65
CA ILE A 71 -4.93 3.78 3.87
C ILE A 71 -6.04 4.38 4.74
N ILE A 72 -5.70 5.03 5.87
CA ILE A 72 -6.69 5.62 6.77
C ILE A 72 -7.53 6.67 6.05
N ILE A 73 -6.88 7.59 5.33
CA ILE A 73 -7.56 8.67 4.62
C ILE A 73 -8.37 8.11 3.43
N GLY A 74 -7.78 7.22 2.64
CA GLY A 74 -8.42 6.62 1.48
C GLY A 74 -9.64 5.80 1.85
N THR A 75 -9.53 4.95 2.88
CA THR A 75 -10.66 4.16 3.37
C THR A 75 -11.74 5.05 4.01
N PHE A 76 -11.40 6.15 4.68
CA PHE A 76 -12.42 7.10 5.16
C PHE A 76 -13.26 7.66 4.00
N PHE A 77 -12.63 8.13 2.92
CA PHE A 77 -13.36 8.64 1.76
C PHE A 77 -14.18 7.56 1.04
N LEU A 78 -13.60 6.37 0.82
CA LEU A 78 -14.29 5.26 0.16
C LEU A 78 -15.45 4.72 1.00
N LEU A 79 -15.29 4.61 2.32
CA LEU A 79 -16.38 4.22 3.21
C LEU A 79 -17.49 5.26 3.19
N ASN A 80 -17.17 6.56 3.28
CA ASN A 80 -18.19 7.60 3.20
C ASN A 80 -18.98 7.53 1.88
N LEU A 81 -18.30 7.30 0.75
CA LEU A 81 -18.95 7.13 -0.55
C LEU A 81 -19.80 5.84 -0.62
N PHE A 82 -19.28 4.73 -0.13
CA PHE A 82 -19.99 3.44 -0.08
C PHE A 82 -21.21 3.49 0.86
N ILE A 83 -21.08 4.13 2.02
CA ILE A 83 -22.16 4.33 3.00
C ILE A 83 -23.30 5.12 2.38
N ILE A 84 -23.02 6.22 1.66
CA ILE A 84 -24.07 7.01 0.97
C ILE A 84 -24.84 6.14 -0.03
N TRP A 85 -24.12 5.31 -0.79
CA TRP A 85 -24.75 4.38 -1.74
C TRP A 85 -25.56 3.27 -1.04
N GLN A 86 -25.05 2.70 0.06
CA GLN A 86 -25.72 1.65 0.85
C GLN A 86 -26.88 2.14 1.70
N VAL A 87 -26.86 3.39 2.18
CA VAL A 87 -27.97 4.02 2.90
C VAL A 87 -29.25 3.98 2.07
N ASN A 88 -29.13 4.07 0.75
CA ASN A 88 -30.26 3.97 -0.17
C ASN A 88 -30.60 2.53 -0.58
N ARG A 89 -29.82 1.53 -0.15
CA ARG A 89 -29.91 0.12 -0.58
C ARG A 89 -30.03 -0.91 0.55
N ASN A 90 -30.23 -0.48 1.80
CA ASN A 90 -30.38 -1.26 3.05
C ASN A 90 -29.08 -1.38 3.86
N GLY A 91 -29.14 -1.03 5.16
CA GLY A 91 -28.01 -0.82 6.06
C GLY A 91 -27.09 -2.03 6.24
N PHE A 92 -26.00 -2.05 5.48
CA PHE A 92 -24.94 -3.05 5.57
C PHE A 92 -23.80 -2.56 6.48
N ARG A 93 -23.26 -3.46 7.31
CA ARG A 93 -22.10 -3.18 8.19
C ARG A 93 -20.81 -3.46 7.42
N ALA A 94 -19.91 -2.48 7.31
CA ALA A 94 -18.58 -2.65 6.71
C ALA A 94 -17.52 -2.83 7.80
N CYS A 95 -16.65 -3.83 7.65
CA CYS A 95 -15.58 -4.12 8.61
C CYS A 95 -14.25 -4.06 7.87
N ILE A 96 -13.28 -3.28 8.35
CA ILE A 96 -11.96 -3.17 7.71
C ILE A 96 -11.10 -4.32 8.26
N ALA A 97 -10.77 -5.28 7.39
CA ALA A 97 -9.84 -6.36 7.74
C ALA A 97 -8.38 -5.90 7.50
N ILE A 98 -7.77 -5.24 8.49
CA ILE A 98 -6.31 -5.01 8.50
C ILE A 98 -5.63 -6.23 9.12
N SER A 99 -5.86 -7.39 8.51
CA SER A 99 -5.26 -8.67 8.91
C SER A 99 -3.75 -8.60 8.69
N GLY A 100 -2.99 -8.13 9.68
CA GLY A 100 -1.52 -8.11 9.62
C GLY A 100 -0.81 -7.18 10.59
N ILE A 101 -1.46 -6.15 11.16
CA ILE A 101 -0.76 -5.17 12.06
C ILE A 101 -1.38 -5.09 13.45
N ILE A 102 -2.67 -5.35 13.61
CA ILE A 102 -3.35 -5.29 14.90
C ILE A 102 -4.20 -6.55 14.99
N ASN A 103 -4.04 -7.37 16.03
CA ASN A 103 -4.90 -8.54 16.31
C ASN A 103 -6.38 -8.17 16.56
N HIS A 104 -6.78 -6.93 16.29
CA HIS A 104 -8.14 -6.44 16.35
C HIS A 104 -8.63 -6.07 14.95
N ILE A 105 -9.66 -6.77 14.51
CA ILE A 105 -10.54 -6.34 13.42
C ILE A 105 -11.13 -4.99 13.84
N ILE A 106 -10.77 -3.91 13.14
CA ILE A 106 -11.39 -2.60 13.33
C ILE A 106 -12.73 -2.64 12.57
N CYS A 107 -13.76 -3.13 13.26
CA CYS A 107 -15.14 -2.95 12.82
C CYS A 107 -15.56 -1.53 13.21
N ILE A 108 -15.52 -0.61 12.25
CA ILE A 108 -16.07 0.73 12.43
C ILE A 108 -17.60 0.57 12.43
N GLN A 109 -18.20 0.61 13.62
CA GLN A 109 -19.64 0.58 13.80
C GLN A 109 -20.15 2.02 13.74
N PHE A 110 -20.92 2.36 12.70
CA PHE A 110 -21.90 3.44 12.75
C PHE A 110 -23.29 2.83 12.93
#